data_AF-A0A9Q1A8C5-F1
#
_entry.id   AF-A0A9Q1A8C5-F1
#
_cell.length_a   1.000
_cell.length_b   1.000
_cell.length_c   1.000
_cell.angle_alpha   90.00
_cell.angle_beta   90.00
_cell.angle_gamma   90.00
#
_symmetry.space_group_name_H-M   'P 1'
#
loop_
_entity.id
_entity.type
_entity.pdbx_description
1 polymer ?
#
loop_
_entity_poly.entity_id
_entity_poly.type
_entity_poly.pdbx_seq_one_letter_code
_entity_poly.pdbx_strand_id
1 'polypeptide(L)'
;MFPAGSTPPLSPRSSTGSPRVTKQRTGPSNLGSPLKVVIEPVKELIPQFYFQNGRPTPNELKEQCLIRINHFFYGHSDGLQIQEFKSVTKEVCKLPSFFSMALFRRIDVNSTNFVTRDAFLDYWINGNMLTLDIATQIFTILKQPDLIYLTQEDFKPVLRELLATHPGLEFLQSTPEFQERYGLLSAY
;
A
#
# COMPACT_ATOMS: atom_id res chain seq x y z
N MET A 1 21.64 -19.49 -58.23
CA MET A 1 22.58 -18.42 -58.68
C MET A 1 22.49 -17.30 -57.65
N PHE A 2 23.58 -17.02 -56.93
CA PHE A 2 23.79 -15.87 -56.02
C PHE A 2 23.92 -14.56 -56.83
N PRO A 3 23.83 -13.31 -56.29
CA PRO A 3 24.47 -12.84 -55.04
C PRO A 3 23.68 -11.78 -54.21
N ALA A 4 23.80 -11.75 -52.88
CA ALA A 4 24.78 -11.07 -51.99
C ALA A 4 24.41 -9.63 -51.56
N GLY A 5 24.44 -9.41 -50.24
CA GLY A 5 25.00 -8.22 -49.59
C GLY A 5 24.13 -6.98 -49.47
N SER A 6 23.49 -6.80 -48.32
CA SER A 6 22.98 -5.50 -47.86
C SER A 6 23.53 -5.18 -46.46
N THR A 7 24.79 -4.73 -46.41
CA THR A 7 25.31 -3.96 -45.29
C THR A 7 24.72 -2.54 -45.30
N PRO A 8 24.36 -1.96 -44.14
CA PRO A 8 23.84 -0.59 -44.08
C PRO A 8 24.95 0.46 -44.28
N PRO A 9 24.61 1.67 -44.76
CA PRO A 9 25.61 2.67 -45.16
C PRO A 9 26.31 3.36 -43.98
N LEU A 10 27.56 3.75 -44.21
CA LEU A 10 28.45 4.45 -43.27
C LEU A 10 28.07 5.94 -43.12
N SER A 11 28.22 6.46 -41.89
CA SER A 11 27.98 7.86 -41.52
C SER A 11 28.83 8.86 -42.31
N PRO A 12 28.35 10.09 -42.60
CA PRO A 12 29.11 11.07 -43.37
C PRO A 12 30.32 11.60 -42.58
N ARG A 13 31.48 11.63 -43.24
CA ARG A 13 32.70 12.33 -42.80
C ARG A 13 32.47 13.84 -42.77
N SER A 14 32.87 14.47 -41.67
CA SER A 14 32.92 15.93 -41.50
C SER A 14 33.99 16.55 -42.41
N SER A 15 33.57 17.37 -43.38
CA SER A 15 34.45 18.21 -44.18
C SER A 15 34.69 19.56 -43.51
N THR A 16 35.95 19.82 -43.20
CA THR A 16 36.56 21.09 -42.81
C THR A 16 36.27 22.20 -43.83
N GLY A 17 35.92 23.39 -43.33
CA GLY A 17 35.78 24.59 -44.15
C GLY A 17 35.49 25.83 -43.31
N SER A 18 36.53 26.38 -42.65
CA SER A 18 36.49 27.74 -42.10
C SER A 18 36.77 28.77 -43.21
N PRO A 19 35.97 29.83 -43.35
CA PRO A 19 36.41 31.05 -43.97
C PRO A 19 36.44 32.21 -42.96
N ARG A 20 37.66 32.55 -42.58
CA ARG A 20 38.26 33.89 -42.44
C ARG A 20 37.33 35.10 -42.23
N VAL A 21 37.55 35.72 -41.07
CA VAL A 21 37.12 37.06 -40.64
C VAL A 21 37.50 38.16 -41.65
N THR A 22 36.55 39.06 -41.96
CA THR A 22 36.80 40.43 -42.41
C THR A 22 35.90 41.41 -41.64
N LYS A 23 36.53 42.42 -41.01
CA LYS A 23 35.89 43.52 -40.26
C LYS A 23 35.26 44.56 -41.20
N GLN A 24 34.07 45.06 -40.87
CA GLN A 24 33.68 46.45 -41.11
C GLN A 24 32.57 46.91 -40.13
N ARG A 25 32.42 48.23 -39.99
CA ARG A 25 32.08 48.98 -38.77
C ARG A 25 30.67 49.60 -38.84
N THR A 26 29.98 49.66 -37.70
CA THR A 26 28.93 50.62 -37.25
C THR A 26 27.64 50.85 -38.05
N GLY A 27 26.51 50.50 -37.43
CA GLY A 27 25.17 51.09 -37.63
C GLY A 27 24.17 50.49 -36.62
N PRO A 28 23.29 51.27 -35.94
CA PRO A 28 22.33 50.72 -35.00
C PRO A 28 21.06 50.29 -35.76
N SER A 29 20.99 49.03 -36.16
CA SER A 29 19.76 48.47 -36.70
C SER A 29 18.84 48.05 -35.55
N ASN A 30 17.96 48.98 -35.16
CA ASN A 30 16.71 48.69 -34.49
C ASN A 30 15.83 47.85 -35.42
N LEU A 31 15.89 46.53 -35.28
CA LEU A 31 14.84 45.63 -35.77
C LEU A 31 14.86 44.39 -34.87
N GLY A 32 14.33 44.54 -33.65
CA GLY A 32 14.01 43.39 -32.81
C GLY A 32 13.00 42.52 -33.54
N SER A 33 13.35 41.25 -33.75
CA SER A 33 12.48 40.26 -34.36
C SER A 33 11.21 40.09 -33.51
N PRO A 34 10.01 39.96 -34.11
CA PRO A 34 8.77 39.73 -33.36
C PRO A 34 8.60 38.26 -32.93
N LEU A 35 9.66 37.45 -33.01
CA LEU A 35 9.55 36.00 -32.85
C LEU A 35 10.11 35.55 -31.51
N LYS A 36 9.14 35.17 -30.68
CA LYS A 36 9.20 34.06 -29.72
C LYS A 36 9.91 34.38 -28.40
N VAL A 37 9.16 35.00 -27.49
CA VAL A 37 9.21 34.52 -26.10
C VAL A 37 8.64 33.09 -26.16
N VAL A 38 9.53 32.12 -26.41
CA VAL A 38 9.27 30.76 -25.98
C VAL A 38 9.17 30.89 -24.47
N ILE A 39 7.95 30.95 -23.96
CA ILE A 39 7.67 30.49 -22.61
C ILE A 39 8.34 29.12 -22.60
N GLU A 40 9.46 28.96 -21.88
CA GLU A 40 10.03 27.64 -21.64
C GLU A 40 8.83 26.76 -21.28
N PRO A 41 8.61 25.63 -21.97
CA PRO A 41 7.49 24.78 -21.60
C PRO A 41 7.69 24.49 -20.13
N VAL A 42 6.77 24.99 -19.30
CA VAL A 42 6.76 24.68 -17.87
C VAL A 42 6.85 23.17 -17.84
N LYS A 43 7.97 22.63 -17.35
CA LYS A 43 8.09 21.19 -17.18
C LYS A 43 7.03 20.85 -16.15
N GLU A 44 5.85 20.44 -16.63
CA GLU A 44 4.83 19.87 -15.79
C GLU A 44 5.48 18.64 -15.14
N LEU A 45 5.88 18.81 -13.89
CA LEU A 45 6.43 17.72 -13.09
C LEU A 45 5.30 16.72 -12.97
N ILE A 46 5.44 15.55 -13.61
CA ILE A 46 4.47 14.46 -13.50
C ILE A 46 4.32 14.17 -12.00
N PRO A 47 3.16 14.45 -11.40
CA PRO A 47 2.97 14.22 -9.98
C PRO A 47 3.11 12.73 -9.69
N GLN A 48 3.55 12.37 -8.49
CA GLN A 48 3.56 10.97 -8.07
C GLN A 48 2.12 10.43 -8.15
N PHE A 49 1.91 9.46 -9.04
CA PHE A 49 0.61 8.84 -9.27
C PHE A 49 0.51 7.43 -8.68
N TYR A 50 1.66 6.80 -8.41
CA TYR A 50 1.74 5.48 -7.79
C TYR A 50 2.24 5.56 -6.35
N PHE A 51 1.48 4.95 -5.45
CA PHE A 51 1.76 4.91 -4.03
C PHE A 51 1.63 3.46 -3.55
N GLN A 52 2.75 2.75 -3.47
CA GLN A 52 2.77 1.32 -3.12
C GLN A 52 2.07 1.02 -1.77
N ASN A 53 2.18 1.94 -0.81
CA ASN A 53 1.61 1.81 0.54
C ASN A 53 0.53 2.86 0.83
N GLY A 54 -0.19 3.30 -0.22
CA GLY A 54 -1.17 4.37 -0.10
C GLY A 54 -0.54 5.77 0.06
N ARG A 55 -1.39 6.79 0.03
CA ARG A 55 -0.95 8.19 0.20
C ARG A 55 -0.65 8.46 1.68
N PRO A 56 0.32 9.34 2.00
CA PRO A 56 0.55 9.76 3.38
C PRO A 56 -0.74 10.27 4.03
N THR A 57 -1.01 9.86 5.27
CA THR A 57 -2.26 10.24 5.94
C THR A 57 -2.29 11.74 6.23
N PRO A 58 -3.38 12.45 5.91
CA PRO A 58 -3.63 13.79 6.41
C PRO A 58 -3.56 13.82 7.95
N ASN A 59 -2.90 14.85 8.52
CA ASN A 59 -2.70 14.96 9.97
C ASN A 59 -4.01 14.94 10.77
N GLU A 60 -5.07 15.55 10.23
CA GLU A 60 -6.39 15.60 10.87
C GLU A 60 -7.03 14.20 11.05
N LEU A 61 -6.91 13.33 10.05
CA LEU A 61 -7.41 11.95 10.14
C LEU A 61 -6.61 11.14 11.18
N LYS A 62 -5.30 11.36 11.28
CA LYS A 62 -4.47 10.74 12.31
C LYS A 62 -4.93 11.17 13.71
N GLU A 63 -5.18 12.46 13.91
CA GLU A 63 -5.58 13.01 15.20
C GLU A 63 -6.96 12.49 15.65
N GLN A 64 -7.94 12.46 14.75
CA GLN A 64 -9.25 11.86 15.02
C GLN A 64 -9.15 10.36 15.35
N CYS A 65 -8.29 9.63 14.64
CA CYS A 65 -8.04 8.21 14.92
C CYS A 65 -7.39 8.03 16.29
N LEU A 66 -6.38 8.84 16.63
CA LEU A 66 -5.70 8.83 17.92
C LEU A 66 -6.66 9.05 19.09
N ILE A 67 -7.58 10.02 18.99
CA ILE A 67 -8.57 10.28 20.03
C ILE A 67 -9.45 9.04 20.27
N ARG A 68 -9.93 8.40 19.20
CA ARG A 68 -10.74 7.18 19.32
C ARG A 68 -9.96 6.01 19.92
N ILE A 69 -8.72 5.82 19.50
CA ILE A 69 -7.86 4.76 20.05
C ILE A 69 -7.63 5.01 21.54
N ASN A 70 -7.26 6.22 21.94
CA ASN A 70 -7.08 6.56 23.34
C ASN A 70 -8.33 6.30 24.18
N HIS A 71 -9.52 6.56 23.62
CA HIS A 71 -10.79 6.25 24.29
C HIS A 71 -10.99 4.75 24.51
N PHE A 72 -10.76 3.91 23.49
CA PHE A 72 -10.93 2.45 23.62
C PHE A 72 -9.92 1.81 24.58
N PHE A 73 -8.71 2.36 24.69
CA PHE A 73 -7.67 1.86 25.58
C PHE A 73 -7.70 2.51 26.98
N TYR A 74 -8.63 3.44 27.22
CA TYR A 74 -8.73 4.13 28.50
C TYR A 74 -9.08 3.14 29.62
N GLY A 75 -8.28 3.11 30.69
CA GLY A 75 -8.47 2.19 31.81
C GLY A 75 -7.89 0.79 31.60
N HIS A 76 -7.32 0.49 30.43
CA HIS A 76 -6.69 -0.80 30.12
C HIS A 76 -5.17 -0.68 30.13
N SER A 77 -4.56 -0.65 31.32
CA SER A 77 -3.10 -0.46 31.49
C SER A 77 -2.26 -1.55 30.83
N ASP A 78 -2.75 -2.79 30.84
CA ASP A 78 -2.04 -3.96 30.30
C ASP A 78 -2.38 -4.21 28.81
N GLY A 79 -3.29 -3.42 28.24
CA GLY A 79 -3.81 -3.58 26.89
C GLY A 79 -5.20 -4.25 26.83
N LEU A 80 -5.68 -4.48 25.62
CA LEU A 80 -6.99 -5.05 25.35
C LEU A 80 -6.89 -6.55 25.10
N GLN A 81 -7.86 -7.31 25.62
CA GLN A 81 -8.07 -8.71 25.24
C GLN A 81 -8.88 -8.80 23.95
N ILE A 82 -8.90 -10.00 23.35
CA ILE A 82 -9.59 -10.23 22.07
C ILE A 82 -11.08 -9.82 22.09
N GLN A 83 -11.79 -10.01 23.20
CA GLN A 83 -13.22 -9.68 23.28
C GLN A 83 -13.46 -8.16 23.17
N GLU A 84 -12.62 -7.36 23.83
CA GLU A 84 -12.68 -5.90 23.82
C GLU A 84 -12.16 -5.35 22.48
N PHE A 85 -11.11 -5.99 21.94
CA PHE A 85 -10.49 -5.62 20.67
C PHE A 85 -11.43 -5.77 19.46
N LYS A 86 -12.50 -6.59 19.56
CA LYS A 86 -13.54 -6.67 18.53
C LYS A 86 -14.19 -5.31 18.26
N SER A 87 -14.39 -4.50 19.29
CA SER A 87 -14.94 -3.14 19.15
C SER A 87 -13.96 -2.21 18.45
N VAL A 88 -12.66 -2.30 18.74
CA VAL A 88 -11.62 -1.53 18.02
C VAL A 88 -11.59 -1.90 16.54
N THR A 89 -11.65 -3.19 16.22
CA THR A 89 -11.66 -3.68 14.83
C THR A 89 -12.86 -3.13 14.05
N LYS A 90 -14.05 -3.14 14.65
CA LYS A 90 -15.27 -2.61 14.01
C LYS A 90 -15.28 -1.09 13.90
N GLU A 91 -14.95 -0.40 14.98
CA GLU A 91 -15.21 1.03 15.11
C GLU A 91 -14.03 1.91 14.68
N VAL A 92 -12.80 1.45 14.88
CA VAL A 92 -11.58 2.16 14.47
C VAL A 92 -11.13 1.67 13.10
N CYS A 93 -10.96 0.36 12.93
CA CYS A 93 -10.46 -0.19 11.67
C CYS A 93 -11.52 -0.28 10.57
N LYS A 94 -12.81 -0.17 10.94
CA LYS A 94 -13.96 -0.33 10.01
C LYS A 94 -13.96 -1.69 9.29
N LEU A 95 -13.44 -2.72 9.96
CA LEU A 95 -13.41 -4.09 9.49
C LEU A 95 -14.45 -4.95 10.23
N PRO A 96 -15.02 -5.99 9.59
CA PRO A 96 -15.90 -6.94 10.27
C PRO A 96 -15.22 -7.64 11.45
N SER A 97 -15.98 -7.94 12.51
CA SER A 97 -15.41 -8.49 13.75
C SER A 97 -14.77 -9.87 13.62
N PHE A 98 -15.09 -10.65 12.60
CA PHE A 98 -14.42 -11.94 12.36
C PHE A 98 -12.96 -11.79 11.90
N PHE A 99 -12.52 -10.58 11.52
CA PHE A 99 -11.10 -10.28 11.30
C PHE A 99 -10.35 -9.93 12.59
N SER A 100 -11.06 -9.72 13.72
CA SER A 100 -10.43 -9.21 14.95
C SER A 100 -9.32 -10.12 15.43
N MET A 101 -9.50 -11.45 15.37
CA MET A 101 -8.46 -12.40 15.76
C MET A 101 -7.24 -12.34 14.84
N ALA A 102 -7.45 -12.24 13.53
CA ALA A 102 -6.36 -12.14 12.57
C ALA A 102 -5.55 -10.85 12.78
N LEU A 103 -6.23 -9.71 12.95
CA LEU A 103 -5.59 -8.44 13.25
C LEU A 103 -4.89 -8.43 14.62
N PHE A 104 -5.53 -9.00 15.65
CA PHE A 104 -4.97 -9.12 16.99
C PHE A 104 -3.63 -9.84 16.96
N ARG A 105 -3.57 -11.01 16.31
CA ARG A 105 -2.34 -11.80 16.17
C ARG A 105 -1.25 -11.12 15.34
N ARG A 106 -1.63 -10.21 14.43
CA ARG A 106 -0.65 -9.41 13.69
C ARG A 106 0.08 -8.41 14.58
N ILE A 107 -0.59 -7.93 15.61
CA ILE A 107 -0.04 -6.91 16.52
C ILE A 107 0.63 -7.58 17.72
N ASP A 108 0.02 -8.62 18.28
CA ASP A 108 0.56 -9.39 19.40
C ASP A 108 1.60 -10.43 18.93
N VAL A 109 2.72 -9.94 18.41
CA VAL A 109 3.83 -10.77 17.89
C VAL A 109 4.39 -11.73 18.97
N ASN A 110 4.35 -11.31 20.24
CA ASN A 110 4.89 -12.08 21.36
C ASN A 110 3.87 -13.04 21.99
N SER A 111 2.65 -13.16 21.44
CA SER A 111 1.57 -14.03 21.95
C SER A 111 1.27 -13.82 23.43
N THR A 112 1.28 -12.56 23.86
CA THR A 112 0.99 -12.14 25.24
C THR A 112 -0.49 -12.26 25.61
N ASN A 113 -1.37 -12.44 24.62
CA ASN A 113 -2.83 -12.40 24.72
C ASN A 113 -3.39 -11.00 25.03
N PHE A 114 -2.57 -9.97 24.89
CA PHE A 114 -2.98 -8.57 25.00
C PHE A 114 -2.41 -7.78 23.82
N VAL A 115 -3.20 -6.84 23.32
CA VAL A 115 -2.70 -5.79 22.42
C VAL A 115 -2.58 -4.51 23.22
N THR A 116 -1.37 -3.98 23.36
CA THR A 116 -1.16 -2.69 24.03
C THR A 116 -1.52 -1.53 23.10
N ARG A 117 -1.83 -0.38 23.69
CA ARG A 117 -2.15 0.84 22.93
C ARG A 117 -1.01 1.20 21.97
N ASP A 118 0.21 1.19 22.47
CA ASP A 118 1.37 1.61 21.69
C ASP A 118 1.67 0.63 20.54
N ALA A 119 1.51 -0.68 20.76
CA ALA A 119 1.64 -1.68 19.69
C ALA A 119 0.57 -1.50 18.61
N PHE A 120 -0.68 -1.21 19.00
CA PHE A 120 -1.74 -0.91 18.03
C PHE A 120 -1.46 0.37 17.25
N LEU A 121 -1.01 1.43 17.92
CA LEU A 121 -0.66 2.70 17.26
C LEU A 121 0.49 2.54 16.26
N ASP A 122 1.52 1.78 16.64
CA ASP A 122 2.66 1.54 15.77
C ASP A 122 2.24 0.78 14.51
N TYR A 123 1.48 -0.31 14.66
CA TYR A 123 0.98 -1.06 13.52
C TYR A 123 -0.02 -0.27 12.66
N TRP A 124 -0.99 0.40 13.29
CA TRP A 124 -2.13 0.98 12.57
C TRP A 124 -1.82 2.35 11.95
N ILE A 125 -1.12 3.22 12.70
CA ILE A 125 -0.82 4.59 12.27
C ILE A 125 0.58 4.68 11.69
N ASN A 126 1.62 4.24 12.41
CA ASN A 126 3.00 4.34 11.91
C ASN A 126 3.24 3.40 10.73
N GLY A 127 2.61 2.22 10.75
CA GLY A 127 2.56 1.27 9.64
C GLY A 127 1.69 1.68 8.45
N ASN A 128 1.08 2.88 8.46
CA ASN A 128 0.22 3.41 7.39
C ASN A 128 -1.03 2.56 7.06
N MET A 129 -1.44 1.63 7.91
CA MET A 129 -2.65 0.82 7.68
C MET A 129 -3.90 1.70 7.54
N LEU A 130 -3.99 2.78 8.32
CA LEU A 130 -5.11 3.74 8.28
C LEU A 130 -5.35 4.34 6.87
N THR A 131 -4.33 4.45 6.04
CA THR A 131 -4.41 5.05 4.69
C THR A 131 -4.61 4.09 3.56
N LEU A 132 -4.43 2.80 3.82
CA LEU A 132 -4.64 1.77 2.82
C LEU A 132 -6.14 1.62 2.55
N ASP A 133 -6.49 1.26 1.32
CA ASP A 133 -7.85 0.83 1.03
C ASP A 133 -8.18 -0.48 1.77
N ILE A 134 -9.48 -0.77 1.92
CA ILE A 134 -9.95 -1.91 2.70
C ILE A 134 -9.38 -3.24 2.17
N ALA A 135 -9.23 -3.40 0.85
CA ALA A 135 -8.72 -4.64 0.28
C ALA A 135 -7.23 -4.82 0.63
N THR A 136 -6.44 -3.76 0.52
CA THR A 136 -5.01 -3.79 0.91
C THR A 136 -4.82 -3.97 2.42
N GLN A 137 -5.71 -3.41 3.26
CA GLN A 137 -5.70 -3.67 4.70
C GLN A 137 -5.96 -5.15 4.99
N ILE A 138 -7.02 -5.74 4.44
CA ILE A 138 -7.35 -7.16 4.62
C ILE A 138 -6.22 -8.04 4.12
N PHE A 139 -5.68 -7.73 2.93
CA PHE A 139 -4.52 -8.42 2.38
C PHE A 139 -3.36 -8.41 3.39
N THR A 140 -2.97 -7.23 3.88
CA THR A 140 -1.86 -7.07 4.83
C THR A 140 -2.09 -7.82 6.14
N ILE A 141 -3.32 -7.87 6.62
CA ILE A 141 -3.70 -8.60 7.84
C ILE A 141 -3.57 -10.12 7.65
N LEU A 142 -3.91 -10.66 6.49
CA LEU A 142 -3.93 -12.11 6.28
C LEU A 142 -2.58 -12.69 5.82
N LYS A 143 -1.82 -11.96 5.00
CA LYS A 143 -0.79 -12.47 4.07
C LYS A 143 0.51 -13.15 4.54
N GLN A 144 0.69 -13.84 5.65
CA GLN A 144 2.04 -14.13 6.21
C GLN A 144 3.09 -12.97 6.23
N PRO A 145 4.11 -13.04 7.10
CA PRO A 145 5.28 -12.18 6.95
C PRO A 145 5.98 -12.45 5.60
N ASP A 146 6.57 -11.41 5.01
CA ASP A 146 7.45 -11.48 3.83
C ASP A 146 6.87 -12.00 2.50
N LEU A 147 5.65 -12.54 2.49
CA LEU A 147 4.95 -12.90 1.25
C LEU A 147 4.23 -11.70 0.64
N ILE A 148 4.15 -11.68 -0.69
CA ILE A 148 3.47 -10.68 -1.51
C ILE A 148 2.19 -11.24 -2.17
N TYR A 149 1.68 -12.35 -1.65
CA TYR A 149 0.47 -13.01 -2.13
C TYR A 149 -0.25 -13.69 -0.95
N LEU A 150 -1.51 -14.07 -1.18
CA LEU A 150 -2.30 -14.87 -0.25
C LEU A 150 -2.40 -16.30 -0.74
N THR A 151 -2.35 -17.23 0.19
CA THR A 151 -2.65 -18.65 -0.02
C THR A 151 -3.99 -19.00 0.61
N GLN A 152 -4.51 -20.19 0.32
CA GLN A 152 -5.73 -20.69 0.96
C GLN A 152 -5.60 -20.76 2.50
N GLU A 153 -4.41 -21.11 2.99
CA GLU A 153 -4.13 -21.25 4.42
C GLU A 153 -4.32 -19.94 5.19
N ASP A 154 -4.04 -18.80 4.56
CA ASP A 154 -4.12 -17.48 5.17
C ASP A 154 -5.56 -17.06 5.54
N PHE A 155 -6.56 -17.71 4.92
CA PHE A 155 -7.97 -17.48 5.22
C PHE A 155 -8.49 -18.36 6.36
N LYS A 156 -7.78 -19.44 6.75
CA LYS A 156 -8.23 -20.35 7.81
C LYS A 156 -8.55 -19.65 9.14
N PRO A 157 -7.74 -18.68 9.64
CA PRO A 157 -8.06 -17.98 10.89
C PRO A 157 -9.41 -17.26 10.84
N VAL A 158 -9.73 -16.63 9.70
CA VAL A 158 -10.99 -15.91 9.51
C VAL A 158 -12.17 -16.88 9.38
N LEU A 159 -12.00 -17.96 8.62
CA LEU A 159 -13.04 -18.98 8.45
C LEU A 159 -13.36 -19.67 9.79
N ARG A 160 -12.35 -19.94 10.62
CA ARG A 160 -12.52 -20.46 11.99
C ARG A 160 -13.38 -19.53 12.84
N GLU A 161 -13.03 -18.26 12.90
CA GLU A 161 -13.78 -17.28 13.70
C GLU A 161 -15.22 -17.12 13.16
N LEU A 162 -15.40 -17.11 11.84
CA LEU A 162 -16.72 -17.01 11.23
C LEU A 162 -17.60 -18.22 11.58
N LEU A 163 -17.08 -19.43 11.46
CA LEU A 163 -17.81 -20.65 11.82
C LEU A 163 -18.11 -20.73 13.32
N ALA A 164 -17.20 -20.23 14.17
CA ALA A 164 -17.36 -20.23 15.61
C ALA A 164 -18.40 -19.20 16.10
N THR A 165 -18.56 -18.06 15.42
CA THR A 165 -19.33 -16.91 15.93
C THR A 165 -20.59 -16.58 15.15
N HIS A 166 -20.74 -17.08 13.92
CA HIS A 166 -21.88 -16.75 13.07
C HIS A 166 -23.09 -17.63 13.42
N PRO A 167 -24.22 -17.06 13.87
CA PRO A 167 -25.38 -17.84 14.33
C PRO A 167 -25.97 -18.70 13.20
N GLY A 168 -25.96 -18.19 11.97
CA GLY A 168 -26.41 -18.95 10.80
C GLY A 168 -25.50 -20.11 10.38
N LEU A 169 -24.33 -20.29 11.02
CA LEU A 169 -23.39 -21.39 10.74
C LEU A 169 -23.19 -22.31 11.95
N GLU A 170 -23.91 -22.09 13.05
CA GLU A 170 -23.80 -22.88 14.28
C GLU A 170 -24.02 -24.38 14.04
N PHE A 171 -24.95 -24.71 13.13
CA PHE A 171 -25.23 -26.09 12.73
C PHE A 171 -24.03 -26.83 12.11
N LEU A 172 -23.04 -26.11 11.55
CA LEU A 172 -21.84 -26.72 11.00
C LEU A 172 -20.86 -27.15 12.10
N GLN A 173 -20.90 -26.53 13.28
CA GLN A 173 -19.99 -26.86 14.39
C GLN A 173 -20.20 -28.29 14.89
N SER A 174 -21.42 -28.78 14.87
CA SER A 174 -21.77 -30.13 15.33
C SER A 174 -21.50 -31.24 14.31
N THR A 175 -21.06 -30.89 13.09
CA THR A 175 -20.93 -31.85 11.99
C THR A 175 -19.46 -31.99 11.55
N PRO A 176 -18.73 -33.03 12.00
CA PRO A 176 -17.30 -33.18 11.76
C PRO A 176 -16.93 -33.30 10.27
N GLU A 177 -17.78 -33.86 9.42
CA GLU A 177 -17.55 -33.99 7.98
C GLU A 177 -17.45 -32.64 7.26
N PHE A 178 -18.12 -31.61 7.78
CA PHE A 178 -18.01 -30.26 7.25
C PHE A 178 -16.75 -29.56 7.77
N GLN A 179 -16.36 -29.83 9.01
CA GLN A 179 -15.11 -29.29 9.58
C GLN A 179 -13.88 -29.73 8.77
N GLU A 180 -13.89 -30.96 8.26
CA GLU A 180 -12.83 -31.47 7.38
C GLU A 180 -12.82 -30.76 6.02
N ARG A 181 -13.98 -30.60 5.39
CA ARG A 181 -14.09 -29.92 4.07
C ARG A 181 -13.79 -28.44 4.11
N TYR A 182 -14.10 -27.75 5.20
CA TYR A 182 -13.78 -26.32 5.37
C TYR A 182 -12.35 -26.09 5.92
N GLY A 183 -11.52 -27.14 5.98
CA GLY A 183 -10.10 -27.03 6.32
C GLY A 183 -9.83 -26.74 7.80
N LEU A 184 -10.78 -27.06 8.68
CA LEU A 184 -10.64 -26.88 10.13
C LEU A 184 -9.95 -28.07 10.80
N LEU A 185 -10.09 -29.28 10.26
CA LEU A 185 -9.44 -30.49 10.77
C LEU A 185 -8.08 -30.83 10.14
N SER A 186 -7.66 -30.15 9.06
CA SER A 186 -6.36 -30.40 8.42
C SER A 186 -5.20 -29.72 9.17
N ALA A 187 -5.07 -30.06 10.44
CA ALA A 187 -3.90 -29.79 11.28
C ALA A 187 -3.46 -31.12 11.94
N TYR A 188 -3.17 -32.11 11.10
CA TYR A 188 -2.34 -33.26 11.41
C TYR A 188 -1.39 -33.48 10.23
#